data_AF-A0A3C0ZSG5-F1
#
_entry.id   AF-A0A3C0ZSG5-F1
#
_cell.length_a   1.000
_cell.length_b   1.000
_cell.length_c   1.000
_cell.angle_alpha   90.00
_cell.angle_beta   90.00
_cell.angle_gamma   90.00
#
_symmetry.space_group_name_H-M   'P 1'
#
loop_
_entity.id
_entity.type
_entity.pdbx_description
1 polymer ?
#
loop_
_entity_poly.entity_id
_entity_poly.type
_entity_poly.pdbx_seq_one_letter_code
_entity_poly.pdbx_strand_id
1 'polypeptide(L)'
;DYAVMEVNMRPAGGHDPDMMNIAQSTDVFQIYAEMVTSGRRFAPESDDHYFCAYAARKDGHIFSHSHEEIMERYGGDIVMQEEMPPIDWPSMGRYVYLAR
;
A
#
# COMPACT_ATOMS: atom_id res chain seq x y z
N ASP A 1 20.53 0.67 16.74
CA ASP A 1 20.13 -0.74 16.93
C ASP A 1 18.68 -0.94 16.55
N TYR A 2 18.39 -2.05 15.88
CA TYR A 2 17.04 -2.48 15.50
C TYR A 2 16.71 -3.75 16.29
N ALA A 3 15.47 -3.88 16.78
CA ALA A 3 14.95 -5.09 17.41
C ALA A 3 13.81 -5.67 16.56
N VAL A 4 13.85 -6.98 16.30
CA VAL A 4 12.78 -7.68 15.56
C VAL A 4 11.63 -7.98 16.53
N MET A 5 10.43 -7.51 16.20
CA MET A 5 9.24 -7.69 17.03
C MET A 5 8.47 -8.97 16.70
N GLU A 6 8.23 -9.20 15.41
CA GLU A 6 7.41 -10.32 14.91
C GLU A 6 7.88 -10.70 13.49
N VAL A 7 7.74 -12.00 13.16
CA VAL A 7 7.97 -12.51 11.81
C VAL A 7 6.72 -13.28 11.36
N ASN A 8 6.17 -12.89 10.22
CA ASN A 8 5.06 -13.57 9.55
C ASN A 8 5.58 -14.28 8.30
N MET A 9 5.31 -15.58 8.16
CA MET A 9 5.70 -16.38 6.97
C MET A 9 4.58 -16.39 5.91
N ARG A 10 3.99 -15.22 5.66
CA ARG A 10 2.93 -14.98 4.66
C ARG A 10 3.09 -13.55 4.10
N PRO A 11 2.45 -13.22 2.98
CA PRO A 11 2.39 -11.84 2.52
C PRO A 11 1.82 -10.91 3.60
N ALA A 12 2.28 -9.66 3.56
CA ALA A 12 1.72 -8.60 4.38
C ALA A 12 0.22 -8.41 4.09
N GLY A 13 -0.50 -7.91 5.08
CA GLY A 13 -1.94 -7.62 4.94
C GLY A 13 -2.19 -6.18 4.49
N GLY A 14 -3.47 -5.81 4.41
CA GLY A 14 -3.86 -4.45 3.99
C GLY A 14 -3.36 -4.11 2.59
N HIS A 15 -2.99 -2.85 2.39
CA HIS A 15 -2.49 -2.34 1.10
C HIS A 15 -1.00 -2.59 0.86
N ASP A 16 -0.28 -3.24 1.78
CA ASP A 16 1.16 -3.47 1.63
C ASP A 16 1.51 -4.20 0.32
N PRO A 17 0.81 -5.27 -0.11
CA PRO A 17 1.08 -5.90 -1.41
C PRO A 17 0.87 -4.95 -2.60
N ASP A 18 -0.17 -4.13 -2.58
CA ASP A 18 -0.44 -3.15 -3.64
C ASP A 18 0.64 -2.06 -3.66
N MET A 19 1.07 -1.59 -2.50
CA MET A 19 2.19 -0.65 -2.39
C MET A 19 3.49 -1.24 -2.93
N MET A 20 3.77 -2.52 -2.66
CA MET A 20 4.92 -3.22 -3.23
C MET A 20 4.82 -3.34 -4.76
N ASN A 21 3.63 -3.64 -5.29
CA ASN A 21 3.38 -3.65 -6.74
C ASN A 21 3.70 -2.30 -7.38
N ILE A 22 3.21 -1.21 -6.78
CA ILE A 22 3.46 0.15 -7.25
C ILE A 22 4.95 0.50 -7.18
N ALA A 23 5.58 0.25 -6.04
CA ALA A 23 6.97 0.65 -5.80
C ALA A 23 7.97 -0.15 -6.64
N GLN A 24 7.67 -1.40 -6.95
CA GLN A 24 8.59 -2.31 -7.67
C GLN A 24 8.13 -2.64 -9.08
N SER A 25 7.06 -1.99 -9.56
CA SER A 25 6.46 -2.23 -10.88
C SER A 25 6.33 -3.72 -11.21
N THR A 26 5.79 -4.48 -10.25
CA THR A 26 5.71 -5.94 -10.29
C THR A 26 4.34 -6.43 -9.85
N ASP A 27 4.08 -7.73 -10.01
CA ASP A 27 2.94 -8.42 -9.42
C ASP A 27 3.42 -9.36 -8.31
N VAL A 28 3.36 -8.89 -7.06
CA VAL A 28 3.74 -9.65 -5.87
C VAL A 28 2.77 -10.80 -5.59
N PHE A 29 1.50 -10.71 -6.03
CA PHE A 29 0.54 -11.80 -5.88
C PHE A 29 0.92 -12.97 -6.79
N GLN A 30 1.28 -12.67 -8.04
CA GLN A 30 1.81 -13.66 -8.97
C GLN A 30 3.11 -14.27 -8.45
N ILE A 31 4.06 -13.47 -7.98
CA ILE A 31 5.31 -13.97 -7.37
C ILE A 31 5.00 -14.93 -6.22
N TYR A 32 4.07 -14.56 -5.33
CA TYR A 32 3.68 -15.41 -4.22
C TYR A 32 3.02 -16.72 -4.67
N ALA A 33 2.13 -16.66 -5.67
CA ALA A 33 1.47 -17.84 -6.23
C ALA A 33 2.49 -18.79 -6.89
N GLU A 34 3.45 -18.27 -7.66
CA GLU A 34 4.51 -19.05 -8.29
C GLU A 34 5.41 -19.72 -7.26
N MET A 35 5.75 -19.01 -6.19
CA MET A 35 6.54 -19.55 -5.07
C MET A 35 5.81 -20.73 -4.40
N VAL A 36 4.53 -20.57 -4.06
CA VAL A 36 3.77 -21.60 -3.34
C VAL A 36 3.48 -22.83 -4.22
N THR A 37 3.26 -22.63 -5.52
CA THR A 37 2.88 -23.72 -6.44
C THR A 37 4.08 -24.44 -7.06
N SER A 38 5.19 -23.73 -7.28
CA SER A 38 6.34 -24.25 -8.04
C SER A 38 7.70 -24.10 -7.34
N GLY A 39 7.76 -23.35 -6.23
CA GLY A 39 9.02 -23.03 -5.54
C GLY A 39 9.95 -22.12 -6.34
N ARG A 40 9.45 -21.46 -7.40
CA ARG A 40 10.24 -20.62 -8.32
C ARG A 40 9.50 -19.32 -8.61
N ARG A 41 10.24 -18.29 -9.01
CA ARG A 41 9.72 -17.07 -9.64
C ARG A 41 10.00 -17.16 -11.14
N PHE A 42 9.00 -16.87 -11.97
CA PHE A 42 9.13 -16.84 -13.43
C PHE A 42 9.14 -15.43 -13.98
N ALA A 43 8.42 -14.50 -13.35
CA ALA A 43 8.41 -13.10 -13.76
C ALA A 43 9.81 -12.46 -13.60
N PRO A 44 10.32 -11.73 -14.62
CA PRO A 44 11.58 -11.00 -14.48
C PRO A 44 11.46 -9.89 -13.43
N GLU A 45 12.60 -9.38 -12.99
CA GLU A 45 12.65 -8.16 -12.19
C GLU A 45 12.37 -6.94 -13.07
N SER A 46 11.66 -5.96 -12.53
CA SER A 46 11.41 -4.69 -13.21
C SER A 46 12.64 -3.81 -13.08
N ASP A 47 13.00 -3.09 -14.15
CA ASP A 47 14.01 -2.03 -14.10
C ASP A 47 13.41 -0.69 -13.59
N ASP A 48 12.09 -0.57 -13.58
CA ASP A 48 11.37 0.59 -13.08
C ASP A 48 11.08 0.43 -11.59
N HIS A 49 11.51 1.43 -10.80
CA HIS A 49 11.28 1.50 -9.37
C HIS A 49 10.75 2.88 -8.97
N TYR A 50 9.76 2.87 -8.09
CA TYR A 50 9.09 4.05 -7.57
C TYR A 50 9.04 4.02 -6.04
N PHE A 51 8.67 5.14 -5.45
CA PHE A 51 8.20 5.15 -4.07
C PHE A 51 6.68 4.98 -4.07
N CYS A 52 6.13 4.40 -3.00
CA CYS A 52 4.71 4.41 -2.75
C CYS A 52 4.48 4.88 -1.31
N ALA A 53 3.75 5.97 -1.16
CA ALA A 53 3.43 6.54 0.14
C ALA A 53 1.98 6.23 0.51
N TYR A 54 1.78 5.77 1.75
CA TYR A 54 0.46 5.62 2.36
C TYR A 54 0.14 6.86 3.20
N ALA A 55 -1.00 7.47 2.95
CA ALA A 55 -1.57 8.50 3.81
C ALA A 55 -3.03 8.19 4.09
N ALA A 56 -3.50 8.50 5.30
CA ALA A 56 -4.90 8.30 5.65
C ALA A 56 -5.44 9.39 6.56
N ARG A 57 -6.76 9.63 6.45
CA ARG A 57 -7.52 10.50 7.34
C ARG A 57 -8.18 9.64 8.39
N LYS A 58 -7.71 9.77 9.63
CA LYS A 58 -8.26 9.08 10.79
C LYS A 58 -9.23 9.98 11.55
N ASP A 59 -10.34 9.41 11.97
CA ASP A 59 -11.34 10.12 12.78
C ASP A 59 -10.73 10.65 14.08
N GLY A 60 -11.25 11.77 14.58
CA GLY A 60 -10.77 12.42 15.80
C GLY A 60 -9.61 13.40 15.61
N HIS A 61 -9.12 13.58 14.38
CA HIS A 61 -8.09 14.56 14.04
C HIS A 61 -8.65 15.69 13.18
N ILE A 62 -8.13 16.90 13.38
CA ILE A 62 -8.41 18.06 12.54
C ILE A 62 -7.28 18.15 11.50
N PHE A 63 -7.61 17.96 10.23
CA PHE A 63 -6.66 18.04 9.12
C PHE A 63 -6.68 19.43 8.49
N SER A 64 -5.51 19.92 8.07
CA SER A 64 -5.38 21.23 7.42
C SER A 64 -5.97 21.29 6.00
N HIS A 65 -6.14 20.14 5.36
CA HIS A 65 -6.67 20.04 4.00
C HIS A 65 -7.94 19.20 3.96
N SER A 66 -8.89 19.54 3.09
CA SER A 66 -10.05 18.69 2.78
C SER A 66 -9.66 17.52 1.85
N HIS A 67 -10.58 16.58 1.62
CA HIS A 67 -10.37 15.53 0.63
C HIS A 67 -10.21 16.14 -0.78
N GLU A 68 -11.08 17.09 -1.13
CA GLU A 68 -11.12 17.76 -2.42
C GLU A 68 -9.83 18.54 -2.68
N GLU A 69 -9.29 19.26 -1.68
CA GLU A 69 -8.02 19.98 -1.80
C GLU A 69 -6.83 19.03 -2.02
N ILE A 70 -6.86 17.83 -1.41
CA ILE A 70 -5.85 16.79 -1.63
C ILE A 70 -5.94 16.27 -3.06
N MET A 71 -7.15 15.95 -3.54
CA MET A 71 -7.36 15.44 -4.88
C MET A 71 -7.05 16.48 -5.96
N GLU A 72 -7.37 17.75 -5.73
CA GLU A 72 -7.03 18.84 -6.65
C GLU A 72 -5.51 19.02 -6.77
N ARG A 73 -4.79 18.93 -5.65
CA ARG A 73 -3.34 19.16 -5.63
C ARG A 73 -2.51 17.95 -6.04
N TYR A 74 -2.90 16.75 -5.61
CA TYR A 74 -2.10 15.52 -5.72
C TYR A 74 -2.80 14.40 -6.48
N GLY A 75 -4.01 14.62 -7.01
CA GLY A 75 -4.78 13.57 -7.68
C GLY A 75 -4.10 12.95 -8.91
N GLY A 76 -3.11 13.64 -9.51
CA GLY A 76 -2.29 13.08 -10.58
C GLY A 76 -1.31 11.99 -10.12
N ASP A 77 -0.87 12.05 -8.87
CA ASP A 77 0.11 11.13 -8.27
C ASP A 77 -0.56 10.07 -7.39
N ILE A 78 -1.82 10.31 -6.99
CA ILE A 78 -2.63 9.35 -6.23
C ILE A 78 -3.07 8.22 -7.17
N VAL A 79 -2.57 7.02 -6.86
CA VAL A 79 -2.85 5.79 -7.64
C VAL A 79 -3.96 4.95 -7.06
N MET A 80 -4.31 5.19 -5.79
CA MET A 80 -5.45 4.55 -5.14
C MET A 80 -6.04 5.50 -4.11
N GLN A 81 -7.37 5.57 -4.09
CA GLN A 81 -8.13 6.26 -3.06
C GLN A 81 -9.31 5.38 -2.65
N GLU A 82 -9.47 5.16 -1.34
CA GLU A 82 -10.49 4.28 -0.79
C GLU A 82 -11.08 4.85 0.50
N GLU A 83 -12.36 4.56 0.78
CA GLU A 83 -12.91 4.62 2.12
C GLU A 83 -12.90 3.22 2.73
N MET A 84 -12.13 3.02 3.80
CA MET A 84 -12.01 1.75 4.49
C MET A 84 -13.36 1.30 5.09
N PRO A 85 -13.58 0.00 5.31
CA PRO A 85 -14.73 -0.44 6.10
C PRO A 85 -14.60 0.04 7.56
N PRO A 86 -15.71 0.30 8.27
CA PRO A 86 -15.68 0.86 9.63
C PRO A 86 -14.86 0.08 10.66
N ILE A 87 -14.69 -1.22 10.46
CA ILE A 87 -13.88 -2.08 11.34
C ILE A 87 -12.39 -1.72 11.30
N ASP A 88 -11.91 -1.15 10.20
CA ASP A 88 -10.49 -0.84 9.98
C ASP A 88 -10.14 0.63 10.24
N TRP A 89 -11.13 1.52 10.42
CA TRP A 89 -10.88 2.95 10.68
C TRP A 89 -9.94 3.22 11.87
N PRO A 90 -10.04 2.50 13.01
CA PRO A 90 -9.18 2.76 14.16
C PRO A 90 -7.70 2.49 13.89
N SER A 91 -7.38 1.53 13.04
CA SER A 91 -6.00 1.12 12.73
C SER A 91 -5.47 1.81 11.48
N MET A 92 -6.26 1.86 10.41
CA MET A 92 -5.81 2.24 9.06
C MET A 92 -6.24 3.66 8.65
N GLY A 93 -7.16 4.27 9.38
CA GLY A 93 -7.84 5.51 8.97
C GLY A 93 -9.03 5.22 8.05
N ARG A 94 -9.90 6.22 7.91
CA ARG A 94 -11.15 6.10 7.15
C ARG A 94 -10.95 6.32 5.66
N TYR A 95 -10.34 7.45 5.27
CA TYR A 95 -10.04 7.74 3.87
C TYR A 95 -8.55 7.57 3.60
N VAL A 96 -8.21 6.64 2.72
CA VAL A 96 -6.83 6.24 2.41
C VAL A 96 -6.43 6.72 1.03
N TYR A 97 -5.16 7.07 0.89
CA TYR A 97 -4.52 7.50 -0.34
C TYR A 97 -3.18 6.78 -0.49
N LEU A 98 -2.98 6.11 -1.62
CA LEU A 98 -1.67 5.67 -2.06
C LEU A 98 -1.18 6.63 -3.14
N ALA A 99 0.02 7.19 -2.98
CA ALA A 99 0.63 8.08 -3.96
C ALA A 99 1.97 7.51 -4.43
N ARG A 100 2.27 7.65 -5.72
CA ARG A 100 3.54 7.25 -6.34
C ARG A 100 4.31 8.42 -6.91
#